data_AF-A8PR83-F1
#
_entry.id   AF-A8PR83-F1
#
_cell.length_a   1.000
_cell.length_b   1.000
_cell.length_c   1.000
_cell.angle_alpha   90.00
_cell.angle_beta   90.00
_cell.angle_gamma   90.00
#
_symmetry.space_group_name_H-M   'P 1'
#
loop_
_entity.id
_entity.type
_entity.pdbx_description
1 polymer ?
#
loop_
_entity_poly.entity_id
_entity_poly.type
_entity_poly.pdbx_seq_one_letter_code
_entity_poly.pdbx_strand_id
1 'polypeptide(L)'
;MDVIWLDIEYSLDHMYGVWDKKAFIDPAGMMRALDARGRKLVIIIDPHLKKTDQYYLYKEAKSQDLLVKTADGRTNYEGECWSGQASWIDFFQPRTWQWWIDQFRLTKQRLEGNARNLFVWNDMSEPAIFSGPEVSSPKDVRHFPGWENRDIHNINGVILHNLTATGLTRRELGTRDAAGQAGVSAVRSC
;
A
#
# COMPACT_ATOMS: atom_id res chain seq x y z
N MET A 1 -6.61 12.92 22.13
CA MET A 1 -6.34 11.71 21.33
C MET A 1 -7.04 11.90 20.00
N ASP A 2 -6.24 12.03 18.96
CA ASP A 2 -6.66 12.54 17.65
C ASP A 2 -6.70 11.43 16.61
N VAL A 3 -5.86 10.40 16.79
CA VAL A 3 -5.66 9.32 15.84
C VAL A 3 -5.65 7.99 16.58
N ILE A 4 -6.34 7.00 16.02
CA ILE A 4 -6.24 5.59 16.39
C ILE A 4 -5.46 4.88 15.30
N TRP A 5 -4.61 3.93 15.67
CA TRP A 5 -3.74 3.19 14.75
C TRP A 5 -4.13 1.72 14.79
N LEU A 6 -4.28 1.12 13.61
CA LEU A 6 -4.50 -0.32 13.46
C LEU A 6 -3.28 -0.94 12.80
N ASP A 7 -2.65 -1.83 13.57
CA ASP A 7 -1.56 -2.69 13.13
C ASP A 7 -2.09 -3.88 12.29
N ILE A 8 -1.21 -4.77 11.84
CA ILE A 8 -1.45 -5.79 10.81
C ILE A 8 -2.71 -6.65 11.00
N GLU A 9 -3.13 -6.90 12.23
CA GLU A 9 -4.28 -7.73 12.62
C GLU A 9 -5.64 -7.17 12.19
N TYR A 10 -5.70 -5.92 11.70
CA TYR A 10 -6.92 -5.41 11.09
C TYR A 10 -7.26 -6.11 9.76
N SER A 11 -6.24 -6.66 9.11
CA SER A 11 -6.34 -7.21 7.78
C SER A 11 -6.50 -8.73 7.79
N LEU A 12 -7.40 -9.23 6.95
CA LEU A 12 -7.68 -10.66 6.84
C LEU A 12 -6.44 -11.40 6.31
N ASP A 13 -5.88 -12.31 7.10
CA ASP A 13 -4.68 -13.09 6.78
C ASP A 13 -3.49 -12.25 6.28
N HIS A 14 -3.37 -11.02 6.79
CA HIS A 14 -2.39 -10.01 6.36
C HIS A 14 -2.51 -9.59 4.88
N MET A 15 -3.71 -9.66 4.31
CA MET A 15 -4.03 -9.11 2.99
C MET A 15 -4.41 -7.63 3.15
N TYR A 16 -3.42 -6.74 3.07
CA TYR A 16 -3.64 -5.30 3.27
C TYR A 16 -4.80 -4.73 2.44
N GLY A 17 -5.63 -3.94 3.11
CA GLY A 17 -6.85 -3.39 2.52
C GLY A 17 -8.04 -4.35 2.39
N VAL A 18 -7.91 -5.59 2.87
CA VAL A 18 -9.03 -6.52 3.12
C VAL A 18 -9.21 -6.63 4.63
N TRP A 19 -10.35 -6.23 5.16
CA TRP A 19 -10.59 -6.21 6.61
C TRP A 19 -10.97 -7.59 7.15
N ASP A 20 -10.46 -7.97 8.32
CA ASP A 20 -11.00 -9.13 9.05
C ASP A 20 -12.42 -8.81 9.54
N LYS A 21 -13.41 -9.48 8.96
CA LYS A 21 -14.82 -9.27 9.27
C LYS A 21 -15.27 -9.81 10.62
N LYS A 22 -14.45 -10.61 11.30
CA LYS A 22 -14.74 -11.06 12.67
C LYS A 22 -14.49 -9.93 13.67
N ALA A 23 -13.37 -9.22 13.52
CA ALA A 23 -13.00 -8.11 14.40
C ALA A 23 -13.56 -6.76 13.93
N PHE A 24 -13.58 -6.52 12.61
CA PHE A 24 -13.96 -5.26 11.98
C PHE A 24 -15.14 -5.44 11.03
N ILE A 25 -16.33 -5.65 11.61
CA ILE A 25 -17.57 -5.97 10.89
C ILE A 25 -17.97 -4.84 9.92
N ASP A 26 -17.97 -3.58 10.39
CA ASP A 26 -18.36 -2.39 9.61
C ASP A 26 -17.26 -1.30 9.66
N PRO A 27 -16.18 -1.43 8.87
CA PRO A 27 -15.13 -0.41 8.80
C PRO A 27 -15.67 0.96 8.39
N ALA A 28 -16.65 1.02 7.49
CA ALA A 28 -17.25 2.28 7.07
C ALA A 28 -18.01 2.97 8.21
N GLY A 29 -18.75 2.21 9.03
CA GLY A 29 -19.40 2.70 10.25
C GLY A 29 -18.40 3.19 11.29
N MET A 30 -17.31 2.45 11.49
CA MET A 30 -16.21 2.89 12.34
C MET A 30 -15.64 4.24 11.86
N MET A 31 -15.36 4.40 10.56
CA MET A 31 -14.86 5.66 10.02
C MET A 31 -15.83 6.83 10.25
N ARG A 32 -17.14 6.63 10.04
CA ARG A 32 -18.17 7.65 10.34
C ARG A 32 -18.20 8.02 11.83
N ALA A 33 -18.11 7.04 12.71
CA ALA A 33 -18.11 7.26 14.16
C ALA A 33 -16.87 8.02 14.65
N LEU A 34 -15.71 7.78 14.02
CA LEU A 34 -14.49 8.55 14.29
C LEU A 34 -14.61 9.97 13.77
N ASP A 35 -15.11 10.15 12.54
CA ASP A 35 -15.26 11.46 11.91
C ASP A 35 -16.20 12.38 12.69
N ALA A 36 -17.32 11.84 13.18
CA ALA A 36 -18.27 12.56 14.04
C ALA A 36 -17.65 13.09 15.35
N ARG A 37 -16.47 12.58 15.74
CA ARG A 37 -15.71 13.00 16.93
C ARG A 37 -14.43 13.75 16.56
N GLY A 38 -14.27 14.13 15.27
CA GLY A 38 -13.07 14.79 14.76
C GLY A 38 -11.84 13.87 14.68
N ARG A 39 -11.98 12.57 14.94
CA ARG A 39 -10.86 11.61 15.05
C ARG A 39 -10.53 10.97 13.71
N LYS A 40 -9.27 10.56 13.60
CA LYS A 40 -8.70 9.91 12.41
C LYS A 40 -8.33 8.47 12.70
N LEU A 41 -8.20 7.68 11.64
CA LEU A 41 -7.68 6.32 11.68
C LEU A 41 -6.41 6.26 10.85
N VAL A 42 -5.40 5.54 11.31
CA VAL A 42 -4.27 5.09 10.50
C VAL A 42 -4.33 3.57 10.42
N ILE A 43 -4.22 3.02 9.21
CA ILE A 43 -4.02 1.59 8.98
C ILE A 43 -2.65 1.35 8.40
N ILE A 44 -2.03 0.24 8.77
CA ILE A 44 -0.77 -0.22 8.16
C ILE A 44 -1.02 -0.80 6.76
N ILE A 45 -0.15 -0.49 5.80
CA ILE A 45 -0.09 -1.12 4.47
C ILE A 45 1.37 -1.29 4.09
N ASP A 46 1.81 -2.54 4.00
CA ASP A 46 3.18 -2.90 3.66
C ASP A 46 3.32 -3.24 2.16
N PRO A 47 4.55 -3.24 1.60
CA PRO A 47 4.75 -3.46 0.16
C PRO A 47 4.66 -4.93 -0.28
N HIS A 48 4.52 -5.86 0.66
CA HIS A 48 4.45 -7.29 0.37
C HIS A 48 3.00 -7.75 0.22
N LEU A 49 2.76 -8.59 -0.78
CA LEU A 49 1.44 -9.08 -1.15
C LEU A 49 1.38 -10.59 -0.95
N LYS A 50 0.42 -11.05 -0.12
CA LYS A 50 0.13 -12.47 0.06
C LYS A 50 -0.03 -13.16 -1.30
N LYS A 51 0.70 -14.24 -1.52
CA LYS A 51 0.73 -14.98 -2.78
C LYS A 51 -0.53 -15.84 -2.96
N THR A 52 -1.65 -15.23 -3.33
CA THR A 52 -2.91 -15.93 -3.61
C THR A 52 -3.76 -15.17 -4.62
N ASP A 53 -4.32 -15.86 -5.61
CA ASP A 53 -5.21 -15.26 -6.61
C ASP A 53 -6.58 -14.85 -6.01
N GLN A 54 -6.85 -15.19 -4.75
CA GLN A 54 -8.00 -14.68 -4.00
C GLN A 54 -7.78 -13.23 -3.51
N TYR A 55 -6.52 -12.78 -3.43
CA TYR A 55 -6.18 -11.42 -3.02
C TYR A 55 -6.09 -10.50 -4.24
N TYR A 56 -6.98 -9.52 -4.31
CA TYR A 56 -7.13 -8.68 -5.49
C TYR A 56 -5.86 -7.89 -5.85
N LEU A 57 -5.12 -7.36 -4.87
CA LEU A 57 -3.89 -6.61 -5.14
C LEU A 57 -2.81 -7.51 -5.75
N TYR A 58 -2.61 -8.71 -5.18
CA TYR A 58 -1.68 -9.68 -5.73
C TYR A 58 -2.06 -10.09 -7.15
N LYS A 59 -3.33 -10.47 -7.37
CA LYS A 59 -3.83 -10.88 -8.67
C LYS A 59 -3.62 -9.81 -9.74
N GLU A 60 -3.93 -8.55 -9.42
CA GLU A 60 -3.74 -7.44 -10.34
C GLU A 60 -2.27 -7.16 -10.61
N ALA A 61 -1.44 -7.05 -9.57
CA ALA A 61 -0.01 -6.77 -9.70
C ALA A 61 0.69 -7.85 -10.54
N LYS A 62 0.34 -9.12 -10.32
CA LYS A 62 0.80 -10.25 -11.14
C LYS A 62 0.35 -10.13 -12.59
N SER A 63 -0.93 -9.85 -12.84
CA SER A 63 -1.48 -9.76 -14.21
C SER A 63 -0.93 -8.59 -15.02
N GLN A 64 -0.55 -7.50 -14.35
CA GLN A 64 -0.04 -6.27 -14.96
C GLN A 64 1.49 -6.20 -14.99
N ASP A 65 2.16 -7.26 -14.53
CA ASP A 65 3.62 -7.35 -14.49
C ASP A 65 4.26 -6.23 -13.64
N LEU A 66 3.75 -6.06 -12.41
CA LEU A 66 4.14 -5.03 -11.45
C LEU A 66 4.91 -5.57 -10.24
N LEU A 67 5.26 -6.86 -10.25
CA LEU A 67 5.99 -7.51 -9.16
C LEU A 67 7.49 -7.55 -9.47
N VAL A 68 8.29 -7.45 -8.41
CA VAL A 68 9.74 -7.63 -8.45
C VAL A 68 10.09 -8.99 -9.05
N LYS A 69 11.18 -9.07 -9.82
CA LYS A 69 11.58 -10.29 -10.55
C LYS A 69 12.77 -10.97 -9.90
N THR A 70 12.89 -12.29 -10.06
CA THR A 70 14.12 -13.00 -9.67
C THR A 70 15.30 -12.58 -10.56
N ALA A 71 16.49 -13.09 -10.29
CA ALA A 71 17.70 -12.79 -11.04
C ALA A 71 17.58 -13.06 -12.56
N ASP A 72 16.68 -13.97 -12.98
CA ASP A 72 16.42 -14.29 -14.38
C ASP A 72 15.62 -13.20 -15.13
N GLY A 73 15.01 -12.26 -14.39
CA GLY A 73 14.18 -11.18 -14.93
C GLY A 73 12.83 -11.63 -15.52
N ARG A 74 12.47 -12.91 -15.41
CA ARG A 74 11.29 -13.54 -16.01
C ARG A 74 10.26 -13.91 -14.95
N THR A 75 10.71 -14.53 -13.87
CA THR A 75 9.84 -15.04 -12.80
C THR A 75 9.66 -14.00 -11.70
N ASN A 76 8.48 -13.96 -11.09
CA ASN A 76 8.24 -13.07 -9.94
C ASN A 76 9.06 -13.56 -8.74
N TYR A 77 9.68 -12.63 -8.02
CA TYR A 77 10.33 -12.94 -6.77
C TYR A 77 9.29 -13.25 -5.69
N GLU A 78 9.61 -14.27 -4.89
CA GLU A 78 8.77 -14.79 -3.83
C GLU A 78 9.63 -15.05 -2.59
N GLY A 79 9.05 -14.83 -1.42
CA GLY A 79 9.69 -14.98 -0.12
C GLY A 79 8.66 -14.99 0.99
N GLU A 80 9.11 -14.86 2.23
CA GLU A 80 8.22 -14.90 3.40
C GLU A 80 8.19 -13.56 4.14
N CYS A 81 7.01 -13.18 4.59
CA CYS A 81 6.76 -12.07 5.51
C CYS A 81 5.52 -12.38 6.37
N TRP A 82 4.88 -11.37 6.97
CA TRP A 82 3.71 -11.55 7.85
C TRP A 82 2.56 -12.33 7.21
N SER A 83 2.32 -12.12 5.92
CA SER A 83 1.28 -12.84 5.17
C SER A 83 1.62 -14.30 4.80
N GLY A 84 2.78 -14.81 5.24
CA GLY A 84 3.37 -16.07 4.78
C GLY A 84 4.08 -15.87 3.45
N GLN A 85 3.86 -16.77 2.50
CA GLN A 85 4.41 -16.67 1.15
C GLN A 85 3.87 -15.41 0.45
N ALA A 86 4.77 -14.54 -0.01
CA ALA A 86 4.46 -13.23 -0.54
C ALA A 86 5.34 -12.85 -1.74
N SER A 87 4.88 -11.86 -2.50
CA SER A 87 5.65 -11.16 -3.53
C SER A 87 5.67 -9.66 -3.25
N TRP A 88 6.70 -8.96 -3.73
CA TRP A 88 6.85 -7.52 -3.52
C TRP A 88 6.47 -6.73 -4.76
N ILE A 89 5.80 -5.61 -4.55
CA ILE A 89 5.50 -4.63 -5.61
C ILE A 89 6.80 -3.98 -6.07
N ASP A 90 7.01 -3.91 -7.38
CA ASP A 90 8.12 -3.16 -7.97
C ASP A 90 7.73 -1.69 -8.15
N PHE A 91 8.11 -0.85 -7.19
CA PHE A 91 7.86 0.59 -7.25
C PHE A 91 8.78 1.34 -8.22
N PHE A 92 9.77 0.68 -8.82
CA PHE A 92 10.61 1.29 -9.86
C PHE A 92 9.97 1.23 -11.25
N GLN A 93 8.93 0.41 -11.43
CA GLN A 93 8.10 0.37 -12.63
C GLN A 93 7.13 1.57 -12.65
N PRO A 94 7.24 2.52 -13.59
CA PRO A 94 6.36 3.69 -13.62
C PRO A 94 4.86 3.37 -13.70
N ARG A 95 4.49 2.24 -14.33
CA ARG A 95 3.08 1.78 -14.36
C ARG A 95 2.53 1.47 -12.97
N THR A 96 3.38 1.03 -12.04
CA THR A 96 3.02 0.76 -10.64
C THR A 96 2.54 2.03 -9.94
N TRP A 97 3.05 3.20 -10.30
CA TRP A 97 2.77 4.45 -9.58
C TRP A 97 1.30 4.84 -9.65
N GLN A 98 0.74 4.86 -10.86
CA GLN A 98 -0.68 5.19 -11.03
C GLN A 98 -1.56 4.07 -10.45
N TRP A 99 -1.16 2.81 -10.61
CA TRP A 99 -1.86 1.68 -10.02
C TRP A 99 -1.94 1.78 -8.49
N TRP A 100 -0.84 2.13 -7.80
CA TRP A 100 -0.80 2.32 -6.35
C TRP A 100 -1.63 3.52 -5.90
N ILE A 101 -1.47 4.66 -6.57
CA ILE A 101 -2.24 5.89 -6.30
C ILE A 101 -3.75 5.65 -6.41
N ASP A 102 -4.18 4.87 -7.41
CA ASP A 102 -5.59 4.58 -7.65
C ASP A 102 -6.23 3.75 -6.53
N GLN A 103 -5.46 3.03 -5.71
CA GLN A 103 -5.98 2.27 -4.56
C GLN A 103 -6.63 3.18 -3.52
N PHE A 104 -6.16 4.43 -3.40
CA PHE A 104 -6.62 5.38 -2.38
C PHE A 104 -7.78 6.28 -2.83
N ARG A 105 -8.31 6.10 -4.04
CA ARG A 105 -9.39 6.96 -4.55
C ARG A 105 -10.71 6.73 -3.82
N LEU A 106 -11.38 7.83 -3.48
CA LEU A 106 -12.67 7.82 -2.79
C LEU A 106 -13.85 7.41 -3.69
N THR A 107 -13.77 7.65 -5.00
CA THR A 107 -14.91 7.45 -5.93
C THR A 107 -15.10 6.00 -6.38
N LYS A 108 -14.04 5.17 -6.37
CA LYS A 108 -14.10 3.75 -6.72
C LYS A 108 -14.04 2.81 -5.51
N GLN A 109 -13.72 3.35 -4.33
CA GLN A 109 -13.60 2.64 -3.05
C GLN A 109 -12.91 1.28 -3.16
N ARG A 110 -11.69 1.27 -3.73
CA ARG A 110 -10.88 0.04 -3.86
C ARG A 110 -10.48 -0.51 -2.49
N LEU A 111 -10.10 0.40 -1.59
CA LEU A 111 -9.87 0.12 -0.18
C LEU A 111 -11.21 0.21 0.56
N GLU A 112 -11.63 -0.89 1.19
CA GLU A 112 -12.83 -0.89 2.02
C GLU A 112 -12.66 0.06 3.22
N GLY A 113 -13.72 0.79 3.56
CA GLY A 113 -13.68 1.79 4.62
C GLY A 113 -12.84 3.03 4.27
N ASN A 114 -12.40 3.20 3.02
CA ASN A 114 -11.65 4.39 2.63
C ASN A 114 -12.50 5.66 2.77
N ALA A 115 -11.95 6.63 3.50
CA ALA A 115 -12.58 7.89 3.82
C ALA A 115 -11.51 8.97 4.00
N ARG A 116 -11.91 10.25 4.01
CA ARG A 116 -10.99 11.39 4.18
C ARG A 116 -10.24 11.35 5.52
N ASN A 117 -10.85 10.77 6.56
CA ASN A 117 -10.24 10.62 7.87
C ASN A 117 -9.43 9.31 8.06
N LEU A 118 -9.19 8.55 6.99
CA LEU A 118 -8.30 7.38 6.96
C LEU A 118 -6.93 7.74 6.41
N PHE A 119 -5.86 7.50 7.14
CA PHE A 119 -4.47 7.66 6.71
C PHE A 119 -3.75 6.32 6.72
N VAL A 120 -2.52 6.30 6.20
CA VAL A 120 -1.76 5.06 5.98
C VAL A 120 -0.41 5.16 6.66
N TRP A 121 -0.03 4.08 7.33
CA TRP A 121 1.32 3.81 7.80
C TRP A 121 1.95 2.80 6.83
N ASN A 122 3.10 3.15 6.25
CA ASN A 122 3.91 2.18 5.52
C ASN A 122 5.00 1.65 6.45
N ASP A 123 5.09 0.33 6.56
CA ASP A 123 6.16 -0.37 7.28
C ASP A 123 6.84 -1.39 6.36
N MET A 124 7.87 -2.07 6.87
CA MET A 124 8.52 -3.21 6.22
C MET A 124 9.05 -2.89 4.81
N SER A 125 9.47 -1.63 4.61
CA SER A 125 9.68 -1.01 3.29
C SER A 125 11.12 -1.08 2.76
N GLU A 126 12.03 -1.67 3.53
CA GLU A 126 13.46 -1.80 3.23
C GLU A 126 13.76 -2.46 1.87
N PRO A 127 13.10 -3.54 1.38
CA PRO A 127 11.96 -4.31 1.92
C PRO A 127 12.36 -5.39 2.93
N ALA A 128 11.52 -5.62 3.93
CA ALA A 128 11.70 -6.73 4.86
C ALA A 128 11.27 -8.06 4.21
N ILE A 129 12.17 -9.04 4.22
CA ILE A 129 11.96 -10.40 3.69
C ILE A 129 12.53 -11.38 4.70
N PHE A 130 11.68 -12.09 5.44
CA PHE A 130 12.10 -12.94 6.56
C PHE A 130 13.03 -14.08 6.12
N SER A 131 12.78 -14.62 4.93
CA SER A 131 13.61 -15.67 4.32
C SER A 131 14.82 -15.13 3.54
N GLY A 132 14.98 -13.81 3.46
CA GLY A 132 16.00 -13.14 2.66
C GLY A 132 17.32 -12.93 3.41
N PRO A 133 18.43 -12.68 2.68
CA PRO A 133 19.69 -12.31 3.31
C PRO A 133 19.52 -11.02 4.11
N GLU A 134 20.03 -10.99 5.34
CA GLU A 134 19.96 -9.82 6.24
C GLU A 134 18.51 -9.35 6.48
N VAL A 135 17.54 -10.27 6.40
CA VAL A 135 16.09 -9.97 6.51
C VAL A 135 15.62 -9.02 5.40
N SER A 136 16.28 -9.05 4.23
CA SER A 136 15.96 -8.16 3.11
C SER A 136 16.16 -8.81 1.74
N SER A 137 15.97 -8.03 0.69
CA SER A 137 15.99 -8.49 -0.70
C SER A 137 17.39 -8.95 -1.14
N PRO A 138 17.52 -10.12 -1.80
CA PRO A 138 18.76 -10.52 -2.44
C PRO A 138 19.29 -9.44 -3.39
N LYS A 139 20.63 -9.37 -3.53
CA LYS A 139 21.28 -8.30 -4.30
C LYS A 139 21.02 -8.37 -5.81
N ASP A 140 20.78 -9.56 -6.34
CA ASP A 140 20.65 -9.87 -7.78
C ASP A 140 19.20 -9.92 -8.28
N VAL A 141 18.22 -9.76 -7.39
CA VAL A 141 16.82 -9.54 -7.73
C VAL A 141 16.68 -8.34 -8.67
N ARG A 142 15.79 -8.46 -9.66
CA ARG A 142 15.65 -7.52 -10.77
C ARG A 142 14.45 -6.61 -10.58
N HIS A 143 14.70 -5.33 -10.74
CA HIS A 143 13.70 -4.26 -10.79
C HIS A 143 13.68 -3.61 -12.17
N PHE A 144 12.59 -2.95 -12.52
CA PHE A 144 12.48 -2.23 -13.78
C PHE A 144 13.53 -1.12 -13.93
N PRO A 145 14.10 -0.88 -15.14
CA PRO A 145 13.97 -1.65 -16.38
C PRO A 145 14.99 -2.80 -16.52
N GLY A 146 15.69 -3.17 -15.45
CA GLY A 146 16.77 -4.18 -15.46
C GLY A 146 17.80 -4.00 -14.33
N TRP A 147 17.63 -2.98 -13.48
CA TRP A 147 18.47 -2.73 -12.31
C TRP A 147 18.47 -3.91 -11.36
N GLU A 148 19.60 -4.16 -10.73
CA GLU A 148 19.67 -5.08 -9.61
C GLU A 148 19.25 -4.36 -8.33
N ASN A 149 18.70 -5.10 -7.38
CA ASN A 149 18.35 -4.54 -6.06
C ASN A 149 19.56 -3.84 -5.42
N ARG A 150 20.79 -4.34 -5.61
CA ARG A 150 22.02 -3.68 -5.10
C ARG A 150 22.19 -2.22 -5.55
N ASP A 151 21.63 -1.85 -6.69
CA ASP A 151 21.81 -0.53 -7.29
C ASP A 151 20.88 0.51 -6.65
N ILE A 152 19.74 0.05 -6.11
CA ILE A 152 18.59 0.88 -5.77
C ILE A 152 17.98 0.60 -4.39
N HIS A 153 18.55 -0.36 -3.65
CA HIS A 153 18.01 -0.88 -2.39
C HIS A 153 17.52 0.24 -1.44
N ASN A 154 18.39 1.20 -1.14
CA ASN A 154 18.12 2.25 -0.16
C ASN A 154 17.03 3.27 -0.58
N ILE A 155 16.64 3.31 -1.85
CA ILE A 155 15.58 4.21 -2.33
C ILE A 155 14.22 3.51 -2.47
N ASN A 156 14.15 2.19 -2.25
CA ASN A 156 12.90 1.42 -2.36
C ASN A 156 11.79 1.95 -1.44
N GLY A 157 12.06 2.06 -0.13
CA GLY A 157 11.08 2.56 0.84
C GLY A 157 10.67 4.02 0.61
N VAL A 158 11.61 4.85 0.13
CA VAL A 158 11.33 6.26 -0.19
C VAL A 158 10.27 6.39 -1.30
N ILE A 159 10.34 5.54 -2.33
CA ILE A 159 9.38 5.56 -3.43
C ILE A 159 8.00 5.11 -2.94
N LEU A 160 7.90 4.05 -2.13
CA LEU A 160 6.65 3.63 -1.51
C LEU A 160 6.01 4.79 -0.73
N HIS A 161 6.77 5.42 0.17
CA HIS A 161 6.27 6.55 0.98
C HIS A 161 5.77 7.70 0.11
N ASN A 162 6.54 8.07 -0.91
CA ASN A 162 6.16 9.13 -1.84
C ASN A 162 4.85 8.80 -2.58
N LEU A 163 4.70 7.57 -3.08
CA LEU A 163 3.51 7.16 -3.83
C LEU A 163 2.27 7.06 -2.93
N THR A 164 2.41 6.56 -1.69
CA THR A 164 1.31 6.55 -0.71
C THR A 164 0.88 7.97 -0.37
N ALA A 165 1.82 8.87 -0.05
CA ALA A 165 1.53 10.28 0.23
C ALA A 165 0.87 10.97 -0.98
N THR A 166 1.34 10.68 -2.19
CA THR A 166 0.75 11.18 -3.44
C THR A 166 -0.68 10.67 -3.61
N GLY A 167 -0.94 9.38 -3.35
CA GLY A 167 -2.27 8.78 -3.41
C GLY A 167 -3.26 9.45 -2.46
N LEU A 168 -2.86 9.60 -1.19
CA LEU A 168 -3.66 10.27 -0.17
C LEU A 168 -3.87 11.77 -0.47
N THR A 169 -2.89 12.44 -1.06
CA THR A 169 -3.07 13.85 -1.48
C THR A 169 -4.02 13.96 -2.67
N ARG A 170 -3.84 13.12 -3.70
CA ARG A 170 -4.65 13.19 -4.92
C ARG A 170 -6.11 12.82 -4.71
N ARG A 171 -6.41 11.92 -3.74
CA ARG A 171 -7.81 11.60 -3.40
C ARG A 171 -8.56 12.82 -2.86
N GLU A 172 -7.87 13.77 -2.22
CA GLU A 172 -8.44 15.02 -1.71
C GLU A 172 -8.67 16.05 -2.83
N LEU A 173 -7.72 16.15 -3.78
CA LEU A 173 -7.78 17.09 -4.90
C LEU A 173 -8.90 16.76 -5.91
N GLY A 174 -9.24 15.48 -6.05
CA GLY A 174 -10.26 15.00 -6.99
C GLY A 174 -11.68 14.92 -6.43
N THR A 175 -11.88 15.22 -5.15
CA THR A 175 -13.15 14.98 -4.47
C THR A 175 -13.60 16.23 -3.73
N ARG A 176 -14.83 16.69 -4.00
CA ARG A 176 -15.47 17.74 -3.19
C ARG A 176 -16.23 17.08 -2.03
N ASP A 177 -16.24 17.72 -0.86
CA ASP A 177 -17.06 17.24 0.26
C ASP A 177 -18.55 17.54 0.01
N ALA A 178 -19.42 17.14 0.95
CA ALA A 178 -20.86 17.41 0.84
C ALA A 178 -21.20 18.92 0.81
N ALA A 179 -20.28 19.78 1.25
CA ALA A 179 -20.38 21.24 1.20
C ALA A 179 -19.71 21.83 -0.06
N GLY A 180 -19.22 21.01 -1.00
CA GLY A 180 -18.57 21.45 -2.22
C GLY A 180 -17.11 21.88 -2.06
N GLN A 181 -16.50 21.76 -0.88
CA GLN A 181 -15.10 22.13 -0.64
C GLN A 181 -14.16 21.08 -1.23
N ALA A 182 -13.14 21.53 -1.95
CA ALA A 182 -12.05 20.63 -2.35
C ALA A 182 -11.30 20.17 -1.09
N GLY A 183 -10.89 18.91 -1.03
CA GLY A 183 -9.95 18.49 0.00
C GLY A 183 -8.64 19.28 -0.11
N VAL A 184 -7.96 19.45 1.03
CA VAL A 184 -6.77 20.29 1.29
C VAL A 184 -6.14 20.86 0.02
N SER A 185 -6.27 22.17 -0.22
CA SER A 185 -5.63 22.79 -1.39
C SER A 185 -4.15 22.49 -1.33
N ALA A 186 -3.59 21.93 -2.42
CA ALA A 186 -2.16 21.78 -2.57
C ALA A 186 -1.50 23.09 -2.11
N VAL A 187 -0.66 22.99 -1.09
CA VAL A 187 0.15 24.12 -0.61
C VAL A 187 0.76 24.74 -1.85
N ARG A 188 0.37 25.98 -2.16
CA ARG A 188 1.03 26.74 -3.22
C ARG A 188 2.49 26.79 -2.80
N SER A 189 3.36 26.13 -3.57
CA SER A 189 4.79 26.27 -3.45
C SER A 189 5.12 27.77 -3.38
N CYS A 190 5.76 28.18 -2.29
CA CYS A 190 6.42 29.48 -2.21
C CYS A 190 7.58 29.52 -3.21
#